data_AF-A0A2E7D9A1-F1
#
_entry.id   AF-A0A2E7D9A1-F1
#
_cell.length_a   1.000
_cell.length_b   1.000
_cell.length_c   1.000
_cell.angle_alpha   90.00
_cell.angle_beta   90.00
_cell.angle_gamma   90.00
#
_symmetry.space_group_name_H-M   'P 1'
#
loop_
_entity.id
_entity.type
_entity.pdbx_description
1 polymer ?
#
loop_
_entity_poly.entity_id
_entity_poly.type
_entity_poly.pdbx_seq_one_letter_code
_entity_poly.pdbx_strand_id
1 'polypeptide(L)'
;MDATEFQVKNALDATGSVDSLTEREKHLIGLAVTATRGCIACTGGRIEKALETGIEYETVRAAIDLAAAVNAGVTLRTAIEGAERNNVDAACTGQECAVGT
;
A
#
# COMPACT_ATOMS: atom_id res chain seq x y z
N MET A 1 8.70 20.91 18.07
CA MET A 1 8.56 19.90 17.03
C MET A 1 8.94 20.54 15.72
N ASP A 2 10.24 20.76 15.57
CA ASP A 2 10.87 21.16 14.32
C ASP A 2 11.11 19.92 13.44
N ALA A 3 10.95 20.03 12.13
CA ALA A 3 11.13 18.89 11.21
C ALA A 3 12.56 18.31 11.23
N THR A 4 13.56 19.13 11.60
CA THR A 4 14.96 18.71 11.76
C THR A 4 15.20 17.83 12.98
N GLU A 5 14.25 17.75 13.92
CA GLU A 5 14.28 16.77 15.02
C GLU A 5 14.11 15.33 14.49
N PHE A 6 13.57 15.16 13.27
CA PHE A 6 13.27 13.86 12.69
C PHE A 6 14.24 13.51 11.57
N GLN A 7 14.94 12.38 11.72
CA GLN A 7 15.87 11.84 10.71
C GLN A 7 15.16 11.28 9.46
N VAL A 8 13.85 11.47 9.33
CA VAL A 8 13.01 10.89 8.25
C VAL A 8 13.44 11.41 6.88
N LYS A 9 13.83 12.68 6.77
CA LYS A 9 14.35 13.23 5.52
C LYS A 9 15.65 12.52 5.10
N ASN A 10 16.59 12.37 6.03
CA ASN A 10 17.87 11.70 5.75
C ASN A 10 17.66 10.22 5.38
N ALA A 11 16.73 9.54 6.05
CA ALA A 11 16.34 8.18 5.71
C ALA A 11 15.74 8.11 4.30
N LEU A 12 14.83 9.03 3.94
CA LEU A 12 14.23 9.06 2.61
C LEU A 12 15.27 9.32 1.52
N ASP A 13 16.16 10.29 1.73
CA ASP A 13 17.25 10.61 0.81
C ASP A 13 18.16 9.38 0.62
N ALA A 14 18.63 8.76 1.70
CA ALA A 14 19.49 7.57 1.65
C ALA A 14 18.82 6.38 0.96
N THR A 15 17.53 6.13 1.23
CA THR A 15 16.80 5.01 0.63
C THR A 15 16.48 5.25 -0.85
N GLY A 16 16.28 6.51 -1.25
CA GLY A 16 16.05 6.90 -2.64
C GLY A 16 17.29 6.75 -3.51
N SER A 17 18.48 6.92 -2.94
CA SER A 17 19.76 6.86 -3.65
C SER A 17 20.36 5.47 -3.81
N VAL A 18 19.67 4.39 -3.43
CA VAL A 18 20.19 3.02 -3.60
C VAL A 18 20.21 2.61 -5.07
N ASP A 19 21.30 1.97 -5.50
CA ASP A 19 21.45 1.48 -6.89
C ASP A 19 20.92 0.05 -7.09
N SER A 20 20.52 -0.63 -6.01
CA SER A 20 19.96 -1.98 -6.07
C SER A 20 18.56 -2.06 -6.69
N LEU A 21 17.91 -0.92 -6.92
CA LEU A 21 16.62 -0.80 -7.58
C LEU A 21 16.74 0.23 -8.69
N THR A 22 16.14 -0.07 -9.83
CA THR A 22 15.95 0.87 -10.92
C THR A 22 14.97 1.98 -10.53
N GLU A 23 15.03 3.13 -11.20
CA GLU A 23 14.07 4.21 -10.98
C GLU A 23 12.62 3.74 -11.22
N ARG A 24 12.41 2.89 -12.23
CA ARG A 24 11.11 2.26 -12.49
C ARG A 24 10.59 1.49 -11.26
N GLU A 25 11.42 0.66 -10.66
CA GLU A 25 11.04 -0.11 -9.46
C GLU A 25 10.74 0.80 -8.27
N LYS A 26 11.58 1.81 -8.03
CA LYS A 26 11.37 2.79 -6.96
C LYS A 26 10.05 3.55 -7.14
N HIS A 27 9.69 3.92 -8.37
CA HIS A 27 8.41 4.57 -8.66
C HIS A 27 7.22 3.67 -8.35
N LEU A 28 7.23 2.42 -8.82
CA LEU A 28 6.09 1.51 -8.64
C LEU A 28 5.93 1.05 -7.18
N ILE A 29 7.04 0.77 -6.48
CA ILE A 29 7.01 0.47 -5.04
C ILE A 29 6.49 1.70 -4.28
N GLY A 30 7.02 2.88 -4.57
CA GLY A 30 6.58 4.12 -3.95
C GLY A 30 5.09 4.41 -4.18
N LEU A 31 4.60 4.19 -5.39
CA LEU A 31 3.19 4.34 -5.76
C LEU A 31 2.29 3.40 -4.96
N ALA A 32 2.65 2.11 -4.89
CA ALA A 32 1.90 1.13 -4.11
C ALA A 32 1.83 1.55 -2.62
N VAL A 33 2.97 1.96 -2.04
CA VAL A 33 3.01 2.45 -0.65
C VAL A 33 2.12 3.68 -0.46
N THR A 34 2.23 4.70 -1.30
CA THR A 34 1.43 5.93 -1.13
C THR A 34 -0.07 5.69 -1.31
N ALA A 35 -0.44 4.82 -2.26
CA ALA A 35 -1.83 4.44 -2.50
C ALA A 35 -2.41 3.68 -1.29
N THR A 36 -1.67 2.73 -0.71
CA THR A 36 -2.11 2.01 0.50
C THR A 36 -2.29 2.91 1.71
N ARG A 37 -1.51 4.00 1.80
CA ARG A 37 -1.59 4.98 2.91
C ARG A 37 -2.63 6.07 2.68
N GLY A 38 -3.21 6.16 1.49
CA GLY A 38 -4.23 7.17 1.17
C GLY A 38 -3.72 8.61 1.11
N CYS A 39 -2.42 8.83 0.90
CA CYS A 39 -1.88 10.20 0.76
C CYS A 39 -2.14 10.73 -0.66
N ILE A 40 -3.10 11.64 -0.83
CA ILE A 40 -3.48 12.19 -2.14
C ILE A 40 -2.30 12.86 -2.84
N ALA A 41 -1.61 13.79 -2.14
CA ALA A 41 -0.48 14.51 -2.71
C ALA A 41 0.69 13.59 -3.08
N CYS A 42 1.00 12.61 -2.21
CA CYS A 42 2.07 11.66 -2.45
C CYS A 42 1.74 10.72 -3.62
N THR A 43 0.50 10.24 -3.69
CA THR A 43 0.06 9.32 -4.76
C THR A 43 0.04 10.03 -6.10
N GLY A 44 -0.54 11.22 -6.18
CA GLY A 44 -0.54 12.04 -7.40
C GLY A 44 0.88 12.35 -7.87
N GLY A 45 1.76 12.78 -6.96
CA GLY A 45 3.16 13.06 -7.31
C GLY A 45 3.97 11.81 -7.71
N ARG A 46 3.60 10.61 -7.22
CA ARG A 46 4.22 9.35 -7.69
C ARG A 46 3.75 8.95 -9.08
N ILE A 47 2.46 9.16 -9.39
CA ILE A 47 1.89 8.94 -10.72
C ILE A 47 2.54 9.88 -11.73
N GLU A 48 2.57 11.17 -11.44
CA GLU A 48 3.19 12.19 -12.30
C GLU A 48 4.63 11.84 -12.64
N LYS A 49 5.49 11.65 -11.63
CA LYS A 49 6.91 11.34 -11.84
C LYS A 49 7.13 10.01 -12.57
N ALA A 50 6.30 9.00 -12.29
CA ALA A 50 6.37 7.72 -13.01
C ALA A 50 6.19 7.94 -14.53
N LEU A 51 5.16 8.70 -14.91
CA LEU A 51 4.89 9.03 -16.31
C LEU A 51 6.01 9.88 -16.93
N GLU A 52 6.54 10.87 -16.21
CA GLU A 52 7.66 11.71 -16.66
C GLU A 52 8.94 10.89 -16.93
N THR A 53 9.17 9.81 -16.17
CA THR A 53 10.28 8.87 -16.41
C THR A 53 10.03 7.86 -17.52
N GLY A 54 8.90 7.96 -18.23
CA GLY A 54 8.55 7.11 -19.37
C GLY A 54 7.89 5.78 -18.98
N ILE A 55 7.39 5.63 -17.75
CA ILE A 55 6.61 4.46 -17.37
C ILE A 55 5.22 4.59 -18.02
N GLU A 56 4.83 3.59 -18.80
CA GLU A 56 3.52 3.56 -19.47
C GLU A 56 2.36 3.68 -18.46
N TYR A 57 1.33 4.45 -18.81
CA TYR A 57 0.15 4.64 -17.97
C TYR A 57 -0.52 3.31 -17.59
N GLU A 58 -0.54 2.33 -18.51
CA GLU A 58 -1.07 0.99 -18.23
C GLU A 58 -0.28 0.27 -17.12
N THR A 59 1.04 0.48 -17.04
CA THR A 59 1.85 -0.07 -15.94
C THR A 59 1.51 0.61 -14.61
N VAL A 60 1.32 1.93 -14.61
CA VAL A 60 0.91 2.70 -13.43
C VAL A 60 -0.46 2.21 -12.92
N ARG A 61 -1.42 2.06 -13.84
CA ARG A 61 -2.76 1.53 -13.54
C ARG A 61 -2.70 0.12 -12.95
N ALA A 62 -1.94 -0.77 -13.59
CA ALA A 62 -1.77 -2.15 -13.10
C ALA A 62 -1.17 -2.20 -11.68
N ALA A 63 -0.23 -1.31 -11.35
CA ALA A 63 0.34 -1.23 -10.00
C ALA A 63 -0.69 -0.75 -8.96
N ILE A 64 -1.57 0.18 -9.32
CA ILE A 64 -2.67 0.63 -8.46
C ILE A 64 -3.68 -0.49 -8.24
N ASP A 65 -4.09 -1.19 -9.31
CA ASP A 65 -5.03 -2.32 -9.25
C ASP A 65 -4.47 -3.44 -8.37
N LEU A 66 -3.17 -3.76 -8.50
CA LEU A 66 -2.49 -4.73 -7.65
C LEU A 66 -2.49 -4.30 -6.17
N ALA A 67 -2.13 -3.04 -5.87
CA ALA A 67 -2.13 -2.53 -4.50
C ALA A 67 -3.53 -2.56 -3.88
N ALA A 68 -4.57 -2.23 -4.66
CA ALA A 68 -5.96 -2.30 -4.23
C ALA A 68 -6.39 -3.74 -3.91
N ALA A 69 -6.09 -4.69 -4.79
CA ALA A 69 -6.40 -6.11 -4.58
C ALA A 69 -5.72 -6.69 -3.35
N VAL A 70 -4.42 -6.38 -3.14
CA VAL A 70 -3.68 -6.82 -1.95
C VAL A 70 -4.28 -6.23 -0.68
N ASN A 71 -4.61 -4.93 -0.65
CA ASN A 71 -5.24 -4.30 0.51
C ASN A 71 -6.62 -4.89 0.84
N ALA A 72 -7.43 -5.17 -0.18
CA ALA A 72 -8.72 -5.83 0.02
C ALA A 72 -8.55 -7.24 0.61
N GLY A 73 -7.60 -8.02 0.08
CA GLY A 73 -7.28 -9.35 0.60
C GLY A 73 -6.77 -9.32 2.04
N VAL A 74 -5.86 -8.40 2.37
CA VAL A 74 -5.37 -8.21 3.75
C VAL A 74 -6.50 -7.83 4.69
N THR A 75 -7.42 -6.95 4.27
CA THR A 75 -8.59 -6.55 5.07
C THR A 75 -9.45 -7.76 5.40
N LEU A 76 -9.82 -8.56 4.38
CA LEU A 76 -10.63 -9.75 4.57
C LEU A 76 -9.93 -10.78 5.47
N ARG A 77 -8.66 -11.10 5.17
CA ARG A 77 -7.90 -12.10 5.92
C ARG A 77 -7.68 -11.71 7.38
N THR A 78 -7.40 -10.43 7.63
CA THR A 78 -7.25 -9.90 9.00
C THR A 78 -8.54 -10.02 9.78
N ALA A 79 -9.69 -9.74 9.16
CA ALA A 79 -10.99 -9.90 9.80
C ALA A 79 -11.30 -11.37 10.13
N ILE A 80 -11.04 -12.29 9.19
CA ILE A 80 -11.21 -13.73 9.40
C ILE A 80 -10.35 -14.21 10.58
N GLU A 81 -9.04 -13.95 10.55
CA GLU A 81 -8.14 -14.38 11.64
C GLU A 81 -8.50 -13.72 12.98
N GLY A 82 -8.91 -12.45 12.95
CA GLY A 82 -9.38 -11.75 14.14
C GLY A 82 -10.64 -12.38 14.74
N ALA A 83 -11.59 -12.78 13.89
CA ALA A 83 -12.82 -13.44 14.30
C ALA A 83 -12.55 -14.84 14.90
N GLU A 84 -11.71 -15.64 14.24
CA GLU A 84 -11.28 -16.95 14.72
C GLU A 84 -10.59 -16.85 16.10
N ARG A 85 -9.62 -15.93 16.23
CA ARG A 85 -8.88 -15.73 17.51
C ARG A 85 -9.78 -15.34 18.68
N ASN A 86 -10.91 -14.69 18.42
CA ASN A 86 -11.84 -14.24 19.44
C ASN A 86 -13.09 -15.13 19.56
N ASN A 87 -13.12 -16.30 18.91
CA ASN A 87 -14.27 -17.22 18.89
C ASN A 87 -15.60 -16.51 18.58
N VAL A 88 -15.59 -15.63 17.57
CA VAL A 88 -16.77 -14.83 17.22
C VAL A 88 -17.95 -15.72 16.80
N ASP A 89 -17.67 -16.90 16.24
CA ASP A 89 -18.64 -17.94 15.90
C ASP A 89 -19.45 -18.44 17.12
N ALA A 90 -18.86 -18.45 18.32
CA ALA A 90 -19.59 -18.77 19.55
C ALA A 90 -20.59 -17.67 19.97
N ALA A 91 -20.36 -16.43 19.54
CA ALA A 91 -21.20 -15.27 19.86
C ALA A 91 -22.15 -14.87 18.71
N CYS A 92 -21.86 -15.31 17.49
CA CYS A 92 -22.56 -14.93 16.27
C CYS A 92 -23.38 -16.14 15.76
N THR A 93 -24.70 -16.07 15.90
CA THR A 93 -25.60 -17.24 15.67
C THR A 93 -26.42 -17.17 14.37
N GLY A 94 -26.25 -16.14 13.55
CA GLY A 94 -26.98 -15.97 12.29
C GLY A 94 -26.25 -16.49 11.05
N GLN A 95 -26.93 -16.50 9.90
CA GLN A 95 -26.33 -16.94 8.63
C GLN A 95 -25.20 -16.02 8.15
N GLU A 96 -25.23 -14.75 8.56
CA GLU A 96 -24.18 -13.75 8.34
C GLU A 96 -22.83 -14.13 8.96
N CYS A 97 -22.83 -15.07 9.91
CA CYS A 97 -21.66 -15.56 10.62
C CYS A 97 -20.94 -16.70 9.89
N ALA A 98 -21.54 -17.25 8.82
CA ALA A 98 -20.85 -18.13 7.89
C ALA A 98 -19.93 -17.29 6.99
N VAL A 99 -18.81 -16.83 7.54
CA VAL A 99 -17.88 -15.96 6.84
C VAL A 99 -17.15 -16.76 5.76
N GLY A 100 -17.41 -16.45 4.48
CA GLY A 100 -16.54 -16.79 3.35
C GLY A 100 -16.40 -18.28 3.02
N THR A 101 -17.49 -18.97 2.68
CA THR A 101 -17.41 -20.09 1.73
C THR A 101 -17.26 -19.59 0.30
#